data_AF-A0A815SIF6-F1
#
_entry.id   AF-A0A815SIF6-F1
#
_cell.length_a   1.000
_cell.length_b   1.000
_cell.length_c   1.000
_cell.angle_alpha   90.00
_cell.angle_beta   90.00
_cell.angle_gamma   90.00
#
_symmetry.space_group_name_H-M   'P 1'
#
loop_
_entity.id
_entity.type
_entity.pdbx_description
1 polymer ?
#
loop_
_entity_poly.entity_id
_entity_poly.type
_entity_poly.pdbx_seq_one_letter_code
_entity_poly.pdbx_strand_id
1 'polypeptide(L)' 'IYCPELCLILFKVRDRDRFTRSALLGQACIPFTALQLGYRHIKLRAKDGDYIHGTLFVHIKIE' A
#
# COMPACT_ATOMS: atom_id res chain seq x y z
N ILE A 1 12.00 20.73 -8.43
CA ILE A 1 12.91 19.81 -7.72
C ILE A 1 12.06 18.63 -7.27
N TYR A 2 12.42 17.39 -7.64
CA TYR A 2 11.77 16.16 -7.16
C TYR A 2 12.70 15.50 -6.13
N CYS A 3 12.13 15.06 -5.00
CA CYS A 3 12.87 14.48 -3.87
C CYS A 3 12.33 13.07 -3.52
N PRO A 4 12.58 12.05 -4.37
CA PRO A 4 12.12 10.68 -4.13
C PRO A 4 12.59 10.09 -2.78
N GLU A 5 13.73 10.54 -2.26
CA GLU A 5 14.29 10.17 -0.96
C GLU A 5 13.40 10.58 0.23
N LEU A 6 12.47 11.52 0.03
CA LEU A 6 11.48 11.95 1.02
C LEU A 6 10.09 11.35 0.75
N CYS A 7 9.95 10.47 -0.25
CA CYS A 7 8.66 9.94 -0.69
C CYS A 7 8.31 8.60 -0.01
N LEU A 8 7.02 8.42 0.27
CA LEU A 8 6.41 7.16 0.73
C LEU A 8 5.32 6.75 -0.26
N ILE A 9 5.27 5.45 -0.60
CA ILE A 9 4.16 4.86 -1.33
C ILE A 9 3.21 4.17 -0.36
N LEU A 10 1.93 4.54 -0.44
CA LEU A 10 0.90 4.08 0.47
C LEU A 10 -0.17 3.29 -0.28
N PHE A 11 -0.17 1.99 -0.10
CA PHE A 11 -1.24 1.11 -0.55
C PHE A 11 -2.36 1.13 0.48
N LYS A 12 -3.61 1.40 0.07
CA LYS A 12 -4.81 1.31 0.91
C LYS A 12 -5.89 0.52 0.21
N VAL A 13 -6.34 -0.54 0.86
CA VAL A 13 -7.50 -1.33 0.42
C VAL A 13 -8.69 -0.89 1.26
N ARG A 14 -9.77 -0.49 0.59
CA ARG A 14 -11.01 -0.10 1.24
C ARG A 14 -12.17 -0.92 0.71
N ASP A 15 -13.11 -1.21 1.59
CA ASP A 15 -14.40 -1.76 1.21
C ASP A 15 -15.34 -0.63 0.80
N ARG A 16 -15.90 -0.72 -0.41
CA ARG A 16 -16.70 0.35 -0.98
C ARG A 16 -18.15 0.19 -0.54
N ASP A 17 -18.56 0.98 0.43
CA ASP A 17 -19.96 1.19 0.76
C ASP A 17 -20.58 2.32 -0.11
N ARG A 18 -21.85 2.17 -0.49
CA ARG A 18 -22.64 3.13 -1.27
C ARG A 18 -23.23 4.26 -0.41
N PHE A 19 -23.46 4.01 0.87
CA PHE A 19 -24.19 4.93 1.76
C PHE A 19 -23.34 5.47 2.91
N THR A 20 -22.24 4.78 3.27
CA THR A 20 -21.35 5.18 4.36
C THR A 20 -19.91 5.42 3.88
N ARG A 21 -19.03 5.86 4.79
CA ARG A 21 -17.60 6.01 4.49
C ARG A 21 -16.96 4.65 4.31
N SER A 22 -16.32 4.43 3.16
CA SER A 22 -15.57 3.21 2.84
C SER A 22 -14.60 2.81 3.95
N ALA A 23 -14.79 1.63 4.53
CA ALA A 23 -14.00 1.09 5.62
C ALA A 23 -12.58 0.72 5.11
N LEU A 24 -11.55 0.97 5.91
CA LEU A 24 -10.19 0.54 5.59
C LEU A 24 -10.04 -0.94 5.95
N LEU A 25 -9.77 -1.79 4.96
CA LEU A 25 -9.52 -3.22 5.17
C LEU A 25 -8.04 -3.49 5.47
N GLY A 26 -7.13 -2.73 4.84
CA GLY A 26 -5.71 -2.85 5.13
C GLY A 26 -4.86 -1.82 4.40
N GLN A 27 -3.61 -1.69 4.84
CA GLN A 27 -2.65 -0.73 4.30
C GLN A 27 -1.21 -1.24 4.32
N ALA A 28 -0.37 -0.67 3.47
CA ALA A 28 1.07 -0.83 3.53
C ALA A 28 1.74 0.49 3.15
N CYS A 29 2.71 0.94 3.94
CA CYS A 29 3.48 2.14 3.70
C CYS A 29 4.94 1.74 3.47
N ILE A 30 5.49 2.10 2.31
CA ILE A 30 6.84 1.69 1.88
C ILE A 30 7.61 2.93 1.45
N PRO A 31 8.80 3.21 2.01
CA PRO A 31 9.68 4.24 1.48
C PRO A 31 9.96 4.01 0.00
N PHE A 32 9.91 5.08 -0.79
CA PHE A 32 10.13 4.97 -2.24
C PHE A 32 11.46 4.31 -2.58
N THR A 33 12.51 4.63 -1.81
CA THR A 33 13.85 4.03 -1.90
C THR A 33 13.91 2.54 -1.55
N ALA A 34 12.88 1.99 -0.90
CA ALA A 34 12.77 0.59 -0.50
C ALA A 34 11.85 -0.24 -1.42
N LEU A 35 11.29 0.36 -2.48
CA LEU A 35 10.44 -0.38 -3.42
C LEU A 35 11.26 -1.39 -4.22
N GLN A 36 10.77 -2.62 -4.26
CA GLN A 36 11.31 -3.65 -5.14
C GLN A 36 10.56 -3.64 -6.47
N LEU A 37 11.29 -3.53 -7.58
CA LEU A 37 10.73 -3.54 -8.93
C LEU A 37 10.23 -4.93 -9.35
N GLY A 38 9.41 -4.94 -10.40
CA GLY A 38 8.82 -6.13 -11.01
C GLY A 38 7.55 -6.61 -10.31
N TYR A 39 7.23 -7.90 -10.47
CA TYR A 39 6.08 -8.53 -9.82
C TYR A 39 6.37 -8.84 -8.34
N ARG A 40 5.56 -8.28 -7.44
CA ARG A 40 5.74 -8.40 -5.97
C ARG A 40 4.40 -8.56 -5.25
N HIS A 41 4.45 -9.20 -4.08
CA HIS A 41 3.36 -9.15 -3.11
C HIS A 41 3.61 -8.03 -2.10
N ILE A 42 2.64 -7.13 -1.95
CA ILE A 42 2.59 -6.16 -0.86
C ILE A 42 1.76 -6.75 0.27
N LYS A 43 2.39 -7.03 1.41
CA LYS A 43 1.72 -7.51 2.62
C LYS A 43 0.97 -6.36 3.28
N LEU A 44 -0.33 -6.52 3.48
CA LEU A 44 -1.16 -5.52 4.12
C LEU A 44 -1.13 -5.66 5.65
N ARG A 45 -1.38 -4.55 6.32
CA ARG A 45 -1.57 -4.42 7.77
C ARG A 45 -2.95 -3.87 8.06
N ALA A 46 -3.51 -4.19 9.21
CA ALA A 46 -4.71 -3.54 9.72
C ALA A 46 -4.45 -2.05 10.05
N LYS A 47 -5.52 -1.32 10.41
CA LYS A 47 -5.47 0.12 10.69
C LYS A 47 -4.55 0.45 11.88
N ASP A 48 -4.54 -0.40 12.88
CA ASP A 48 -3.70 -0.38 14.09
C ASP A 48 -2.26 -0.86 13.85
N GLY A 49 -1.98 -1.47 12.70
CA GLY A 49 -0.66 -2.00 12.35
C GLY A 49 -0.55 -3.52 12.49
N ASP A 50 -1.62 -4.18 12.96
CA ASP A 50 -1.61 -5.63 13.15
C ASP A 50 -1.46 -6.39 11.82
N TYR A 51 -0.91 -7.60 11.93
CA TYR A 51 -0.79 -8.50 10.80
C TYR A 51 -2.17 -8.97 10.35
N ILE A 52 -2.42 -8.91 9.04
CA ILE A 52 -3.58 -9.54 8.42
C ILE A 52 -3.13 -10.50 7.33
N HIS A 53 -3.92 -11.54 7.06
CA HIS A 53 -3.68 -12.48 5.96
C HIS A 53 -4.13 -11.89 4.61
N GLY A 54 -3.71 -10.65 4.31
CA GLY A 54 -4.06 -9.93 3.08
C GLY A 54 -2.82 -9.49 2.31
N THR A 55 -2.81 -9.72 0.99
CA THR A 55 -1.75 -9.22 0.10
C THR A 55 -2.32 -8.62 -1.18
N LEU A 56 -1.59 -7.66 -1.75
CA LEU A 56 -1.80 -7.19 -3.13
C LEU A 56 -0.68 -7.73 -4.02
N PHE A 57 -1.03 -8.38 -5.13
CA PHE A 57 -0.07 -8.73 -6.16
C PHE A 57 0.02 -7.60 -7.19
N VAL A 58 1.19 -6.99 -7.34
CA VAL A 58 1.41 -5.78 -8.13
C VAL A 58 2.62 -5.93 -9.04
N HIS A 59 2.63 -5.21 -10.16
CA HIS A 59 3.82 -4.98 -10.97
C HIS A 59 4.32 -3.56 -10.76
N ILE A 60 5.53 -3.39 -10.25
CA ILE A 60 6.13 -2.09 -9.92
C ILE A 60 7.19 -1.75 -10.96
N LYS A 61 7.00 -0.62 -11.63
CA LYS A 61 7.96 0.01 -12.55
C LYS A 61 8.13 1.47 -12.15
N ILE A 62 9.36 1.98 -12.21
CA ILE A 62 9.70 3.40 -12.00
C ILE A 62 10.35 3.86 -13.32
N GLU A 63 9.90 5.00 -13.84
CA GLU A 63 10.42 5.66 -15.05
C GLU A 63 10.88 7.08 -14.72
#